data_AF-A0A7J7N9X9-F1
#
_entry.id   AF-A0A7J7N9X9-F1
#
_cell.length_a   1.000
_cell.length_b   1.000
_cell.length_c   1.000
_cell.angle_alpha   90.00
_cell.angle_beta   90.00
_cell.angle_gamma   90.00
#
_symmetry.space_group_name_H-M   'P 1'
#
loop_
_entity.id
_entity.type
_entity.pdbx_description
1 polymer ?
#
loop_
_entity_poly.entity_id
_entity_poly.type
_entity_poly.pdbx_seq_one_letter_code
_entity_poly.pdbx_strand_id
1 'polypeptide(L)'
;MASILRSTGHIYEGGLWTNFEKHDESAYTKRHVTIVTTASLSWMTGTAVNPLFRAVYLAKSAKQNVTLLMPWLCKLDQELVRSNKITFCSPEKQEVFIRKWLDERLDFKADFKITFYPRKFSKERQHITEGDTLQFISSKEADIAILEEPEHLNWYHHETVFINPSVSDILCTTTVEALAMGNFVVCADHPSNEFFRAFPNYLTYKTSKDCGKSES
;
A
#
# COMPACT_ATOMS: atom_id res chain seq x y z
N MET A 1 5.81 13.82 35.71
CA MET A 1 6.20 15.01 34.92
C MET A 1 7.49 14.68 34.18
N ALA A 2 7.38 14.08 32.99
CA ALA A 2 8.52 13.78 32.15
C ALA A 2 8.33 14.55 30.84
N SER A 3 9.15 15.58 30.62
CA SER A 3 9.14 16.36 29.39
C SER A 3 9.96 15.59 28.34
N ILE A 4 9.33 15.17 27.26
CA ILE A 4 10.02 14.50 26.16
C ILE A 4 10.22 15.50 25.02
N LEU A 5 11.45 15.43 24.52
CA LEU A 5 12.15 16.31 23.60
C LEU A 5 11.33 16.89 22.45
N ARG A 6 11.59 18.19 22.23
CA ARG A 6 11.44 18.85 20.93
C ARG A 6 12.13 18.03 19.85
N SER A 7 11.35 17.59 18.85
CA SER A 7 11.87 17.10 17.58
C SER A 7 11.12 17.78 16.45
N THR A 8 11.90 18.23 15.46
CA THR A 8 11.56 18.89 14.20
C THR A 8 10.69 20.15 14.32
N GLY A 9 11.33 21.32 14.22
CA GLY A 9 10.69 22.64 14.18
C GLY A 9 9.91 22.94 12.91
N HIS A 10 9.05 22.02 12.48
CA HIS A 10 8.04 22.31 11.46
C HIS A 10 6.80 22.90 12.13
N ILE A 11 6.60 24.20 11.93
CA ILE A 11 5.34 24.88 12.20
C ILE A 11 4.39 24.47 11.08
N TYR A 12 3.32 23.75 11.42
CA TYR A 12 2.22 23.47 10.52
C TYR A 12 1.43 24.76 10.29
N GLU A 13 1.64 25.41 9.14
CA GLU A 13 0.73 26.47 8.67
C GLU A 13 -0.49 25.80 8.03
N GLY A 14 -1.65 25.89 8.70
CA GLY A 14 -2.88 25.17 8.40
C GLY A 14 -3.54 25.52 7.07
N GLY A 15 -2.96 25.07 5.95
CA GLY A 15 -3.40 25.41 4.60
C GLY A 15 -3.94 24.28 3.72
N LEU A 16 -4.21 23.07 4.25
CA LEU A 16 -4.56 21.93 3.38
C LEU A 16 -6.02 21.92 2.88
N TRP A 17 -6.93 22.72 3.45
CA TRP A 17 -8.39 22.51 3.26
C TRP A 17 -9.21 23.73 2.83
N THR A 18 -8.63 24.81 2.31
CA THR A 18 -9.41 25.98 1.84
C THR A 18 -9.73 26.00 0.34
N ASN A 19 -9.14 25.13 -0.47
CA ASN A 19 -9.41 25.05 -1.91
C ASN A 19 -10.18 23.79 -2.28
N PHE A 20 -11.45 23.70 -1.86
CA PHE A 20 -12.43 22.96 -2.66
C PHE A 20 -12.80 23.82 -3.86
N GLU A 21 -11.91 23.90 -4.85
CA GLU A 21 -12.36 24.29 -6.19
C GLU A 21 -13.40 23.24 -6.62
N LYS A 22 -14.58 23.73 -7.01
CA LYS A 22 -15.66 22.91 -7.55
C LYS A 22 -15.12 22.09 -8.72
N HIS A 23 -14.77 20.83 -8.47
CA HIS A 23 -14.47 19.90 -9.52
C HIS A 23 -15.77 19.59 -10.26
N ASP A 24 -15.78 19.99 -11.54
CA ASP A 24 -16.81 19.72 -12.53
C ASP A 24 -17.08 18.20 -12.60
N GLU A 25 -18.33 17.77 -12.37
CA GLU A 25 -18.76 16.36 -12.34
C GLU A 25 -18.64 15.64 -13.71
N SER A 26 -18.10 16.29 -14.73
CA SER A 26 -18.11 15.83 -16.12
C SER A 26 -16.84 15.10 -16.61
N ALA A 27 -15.89 14.75 -15.72
CA ALA A 27 -14.77 13.86 -16.08
C ALA A 27 -14.24 13.03 -14.89
N TYR A 28 -15.00 12.02 -14.44
CA TYR A 28 -14.43 10.98 -13.56
C TYR A 28 -13.41 10.16 -14.36
N THR A 29 -12.15 10.60 -14.36
CA THR A 29 -11.03 9.70 -14.65
C THR A 29 -11.11 8.55 -13.65
N LYS A 30 -11.05 7.30 -14.13
CA LYS A 30 -11.07 6.13 -13.25
C LYS A 30 -9.97 6.27 -12.19
N ARG A 31 -10.34 6.16 -10.92
CA ARG A 31 -9.40 6.16 -9.78
C ARG A 31 -8.31 5.11 -10.01
N HIS A 32 -7.08 5.41 -9.60
CA HIS A 32 -5.95 4.50 -9.73
C HIS A 32 -5.68 3.81 -8.39
N VAL A 33 -5.68 2.48 -8.38
CA VAL A 33 -5.38 1.68 -7.19
C VAL A 33 -4.09 0.90 -7.44
N THR A 34 -3.06 1.20 -6.67
CA THR A 34 -1.79 0.50 -6.68
C THR A 34 -1.72 -0.44 -5.48
N ILE A 35 -1.56 -1.74 -5.72
CA ILE A 35 -1.35 -2.75 -4.68
C ILE A 35 0.12 -3.08 -4.63
N VAL A 36 0.75 -2.88 -3.48
CA VAL A 36 2.17 -3.13 -3.25
C VAL A 36 2.30 -4.38 -2.40
N THR A 37 3.10 -5.35 -2.86
CA THR A 37 3.38 -6.59 -2.13
C THR A 37 4.88 -6.80 -1.95
N THR A 38 5.24 -7.52 -0.90
CA THR A 38 6.59 -7.94 -0.56
C THR A 38 6.97 -9.28 -1.17
N ALA A 39 6.03 -10.01 -1.77
CA ALA A 39 6.28 -11.33 -2.37
C ALA A 39 5.62 -11.45 -3.75
N SER A 40 6.21 -12.30 -4.59
CA SER A 40 5.70 -12.53 -5.94
C SER A 40 5.70 -14.00 -6.30
N LEU A 41 4.75 -14.41 -7.14
CA LEU A 41 4.76 -15.75 -7.72
C LEU A 41 6.10 -15.98 -8.47
N SER A 42 6.73 -17.15 -8.37
CA SER A 42 6.21 -18.44 -7.92
C SER A 42 6.42 -18.75 -6.43
N TRP A 43 6.67 -17.75 -5.58
CA TRP A 43 6.76 -17.98 -4.13
C TRP A 43 5.34 -18.18 -3.58
N MET A 44 4.88 -19.44 -3.52
CA MET A 44 3.50 -19.83 -3.23
C MET A 44 3.07 -19.60 -1.78
N THR A 45 3.17 -18.36 -1.29
CA THR A 45 2.73 -17.92 0.04
C THR A 45 1.47 -17.07 -0.06
N GLY A 46 0.76 -16.91 1.07
CA GLY A 46 -0.38 -16.00 1.16
C GLY A 46 0.00 -14.57 0.73
N THR A 47 1.18 -14.11 1.12
CA THR A 47 1.74 -12.79 0.75
C THR A 47 1.92 -12.59 -0.76
N ALA A 48 2.20 -13.64 -1.53
CA ALA A 48 2.31 -13.52 -2.99
C ALA A 48 0.95 -13.70 -3.69
N VAL A 49 0.11 -14.62 -3.18
CA VAL A 49 -1.15 -15.03 -3.82
C VAL A 49 -2.28 -14.04 -3.52
N ASN A 50 -2.40 -13.55 -2.29
CA ASN A 50 -3.51 -12.67 -1.88
C ASN A 50 -3.49 -11.32 -2.62
N PRO A 51 -2.35 -10.61 -2.72
CA PRO A 51 -2.31 -9.33 -3.44
C PRO A 51 -2.58 -9.49 -4.93
N LEU A 52 -2.15 -10.61 -5.51
CA LEU A 52 -2.44 -10.95 -6.91
C LEU A 52 -3.96 -11.12 -7.13
N PHE A 53 -4.64 -11.91 -6.31
CA PHE A 53 -6.09 -12.05 -6.43
C PHE A 53 -6.82 -10.75 -6.09
N ARG A 54 -6.31 -9.94 -5.15
CA ARG A 54 -6.87 -8.62 -4.88
C ARG A 54 -6.82 -7.73 -6.13
N ALA A 55 -5.70 -7.70 -6.85
CA ALA A 55 -5.57 -6.97 -8.11
C ALA A 55 -6.58 -7.47 -9.15
N VAL A 56 -6.66 -8.80 -9.33
CA VAL A 56 -7.58 -9.47 -10.26
C VAL A 56 -9.05 -9.10 -9.98
N TYR A 57 -9.49 -9.21 -8.72
CA TYR A 57 -10.89 -8.98 -8.38
C TYR A 57 -11.26 -7.49 -8.31
N LEU A 58 -10.33 -6.60 -7.96
CA LEU A 58 -10.54 -5.16 -8.10
C LEU A 58 -10.71 -4.78 -9.57
N ALA A 59 -9.84 -5.31 -10.44
CA ALA A 59 -9.87 -5.06 -11.88
C ALA A 59 -11.12 -5.62 -12.56
N LYS A 60 -11.73 -6.68 -12.02
CA LYS A 60 -12.94 -7.32 -12.57
C LYS A 60 -14.09 -6.34 -12.81
N SER A 61 -14.23 -5.32 -11.96
CA SER A 61 -15.32 -4.34 -12.08
C SER A 61 -15.08 -3.27 -13.15
N ALA A 62 -13.84 -3.14 -13.65
CA ALA A 62 -13.38 -2.07 -14.53
C ALA A 62 -13.68 -0.63 -14.04
N LYS A 63 -14.01 -0.44 -12.76
CA LYS A 63 -14.31 0.87 -12.16
C LYS A 63 -13.05 1.66 -11.83
N GLN A 64 -11.97 0.96 -11.51
CA GLN A 64 -10.66 1.55 -11.21
C GLN A 64 -9.61 1.03 -12.21
N ASN A 65 -8.57 1.82 -12.41
CA ASN A 65 -7.32 1.34 -12.99
C ASN A 65 -6.53 0.66 -11.87
N VAL A 66 -6.04 -0.56 -12.11
CA VAL A 66 -5.37 -1.35 -11.07
C VAL A 66 -3.94 -1.68 -11.50
N THR A 67 -2.99 -1.39 -10.62
CA THR A 67 -1.58 -1.76 -10.76
C THR A 67 -1.16 -2.66 -9.60
N LEU A 68 -0.53 -3.79 -9.91
CA LEU A 68 0.12 -4.66 -8.94
C LEU A 68 1.63 -4.43 -9.01
N LEU A 69 2.19 -3.85 -7.95
CA LEU A 69 3.61 -3.59 -7.79
C LEU A 69 4.26 -4.73 -6.98
N MET A 70 5.15 -5.48 -7.65
CA MET A 70 5.76 -6.70 -7.13
C MET A 70 7.29 -6.59 -7.05
N PRO A 71 7.94 -7.31 -6.12
CA PRO A 71 9.39 -7.30 -6.05
C PRO A 71 9.99 -8.12 -7.20
N TRP A 72 11.04 -7.58 -7.81
CA TRP A 72 11.94 -8.30 -8.69
C TRP A 72 13.22 -8.68 -7.93
N LEU A 73 13.48 -9.99 -7.87
CA LEU A 73 14.64 -10.56 -7.20
C LEU A 73 15.70 -10.95 -8.24
N CYS A 74 16.98 -10.81 -7.89
CA CYS A 74 18.06 -11.33 -8.72
C CYS A 74 18.02 -12.87 -8.75
N LYS A 75 18.62 -13.50 -9.78
CA LYS A 75 18.53 -14.96 -9.97
C LYS A 75 18.98 -15.77 -8.74
N LEU A 76 20.06 -15.34 -8.07
CA LEU A 76 20.55 -15.98 -6.84
C LEU A 76 19.50 -15.95 -5.72
N ASP A 77 18.82 -14.83 -5.54
CA ASP A 77 17.78 -14.67 -4.53
C ASP A 77 16.51 -15.46 -4.88
N GLN A 78 16.17 -15.54 -6.17
CA GLN A 78 15.04 -16.36 -6.64
C GLN A 78 15.24 -17.84 -6.29
N GLU A 79 16.46 -18.36 -6.38
CA GLU A 79 16.78 -19.76 -6.05
C GLU A 79 16.63 -20.06 -4.55
N LEU A 80 16.74 -19.05 -3.68
CA LEU A 80 16.60 -19.22 -2.23
C LEU A 80 15.15 -19.30 -1.77
N VAL A 81 14.26 -18.52 -2.40
CA VAL A 81 12.88 -18.33 -1.90
C VAL A 81 11.84 -19.21 -2.62
N ARG A 82 12.18 -19.84 -3.74
CA ARG A 82 11.18 -20.52 -4.59
C ARG A 82 11.21 -22.03 -4.45
N SER A 83 10.10 -22.56 -3.92
CA SER A 83 9.89 -23.98 -3.63
C SER A 83 10.00 -24.91 -4.84
N ASN A 84 9.70 -24.42 -6.06
CA ASN A 84 9.62 -25.24 -7.27
C ASN A 84 10.80 -25.04 -8.24
N LYS A 85 11.89 -24.37 -7.82
CA LYS A 85 13.06 -24.01 -8.66
C LYS A 85 12.72 -23.19 -9.91
N ILE A 86 11.53 -22.63 -10.00
CA ILE A 86 11.13 -21.77 -11.11
C ILE A 86 11.87 -20.44 -10.97
N THR A 87 12.77 -20.15 -11.91
CA THR A 87 13.51 -18.88 -11.97
C THR A 87 13.20 -18.17 -13.27
N PHE A 88 13.33 -16.85 -13.25
CA PHE A 88 13.05 -15.97 -14.37
C PHE A 88 14.29 -15.13 -14.65
N CYS A 89 14.66 -15.05 -15.93
CA CYS A 89 15.78 -14.21 -16.36
C CYS A 89 15.39 -12.73 -16.55
N SER A 90 14.09 -12.42 -16.61
CA SER A 90 13.59 -11.05 -16.70
C SER A 90 12.19 -10.88 -16.09
N PRO A 91 11.80 -9.67 -15.67
CA PRO A 91 10.46 -9.39 -15.13
C PRO A 91 9.33 -9.75 -16.10
N GLU A 92 9.53 -9.54 -17.40
CA GLU A 92 8.52 -9.82 -18.45
C GLU A 92 8.23 -11.32 -18.53
N LYS A 93 9.25 -12.17 -18.38
CA LYS A 93 9.06 -13.63 -18.31
C LYS A 93 8.28 -14.04 -17.06
N GLN A 94 8.51 -13.37 -15.94
CA GLN A 94 7.75 -13.59 -14.72
C GLN A 94 6.29 -13.16 -14.89
N GLU A 95 6.03 -12.02 -15.54
CA GLU A 95 4.68 -11.56 -15.85
C GLU A 95 3.93 -12.56 -16.76
N VAL A 96 4.56 -13.04 -17.83
CA VAL A 96 3.96 -14.06 -18.71
C VAL A 96 3.58 -15.32 -17.92
N PHE A 97 4.45 -15.76 -17.02
CA PHE A 97 4.16 -16.89 -16.13
C PHE A 97 2.96 -16.61 -15.23
N ILE A 98 2.89 -15.43 -14.59
CA ILE A 98 1.79 -15.03 -13.72
C ILE A 98 0.47 -15.00 -14.48
N ARG A 99 0.45 -14.38 -15.67
CA ARG A 99 -0.76 -14.29 -16.50
C ARG A 99 -1.25 -15.66 -16.92
N LYS A 100 -0.35 -16.55 -17.37
CA LYS A 100 -0.71 -17.94 -17.68
C LYS A 100 -1.25 -18.68 -16.45
N TRP A 101 -0.62 -18.51 -15.29
CA TRP A 101 -1.06 -19.14 -14.05
C TRP A 101 -2.47 -18.71 -13.64
N LEU A 102 -2.84 -17.46 -13.92
CA LEU A 102 -4.19 -16.91 -13.72
C LEU A 102 -5.19 -17.44 -14.76
N ASP A 103 -4.82 -17.47 -16.05
CA ASP A 103 -5.68 -17.96 -17.13
C ASP A 103 -6.12 -19.42 -16.91
N GLU A 104 -5.28 -20.23 -16.27
CA GLU A 104 -5.60 -21.62 -15.90
C GLU A 104 -6.62 -21.74 -14.74
N ARG A 105 -6.90 -20.64 -14.02
CA ARG A 105 -7.67 -20.65 -12.75
C ARG A 105 -8.89 -19.73 -12.76
N LEU A 106 -8.94 -18.76 -13.67
CA LEU A 106 -10.02 -17.79 -13.77
C LEU A 106 -10.89 -18.08 -14.98
N ASP A 107 -12.19 -17.92 -14.81
CA ASP A 107 -13.19 -17.96 -15.88
C ASP A 107 -13.41 -16.60 -16.55
N PHE A 108 -12.63 -15.58 -16.16
CA PHE A 108 -12.69 -14.23 -16.71
C PHE A 108 -11.29 -13.64 -16.90
N LYS A 109 -11.19 -12.68 -17.82
CA LYS A 109 -9.96 -11.90 -18.03
C LYS A 109 -9.98 -10.66 -17.13
N ALA A 110 -8.95 -10.51 -16.31
CA ALA A 110 -8.74 -9.32 -15.50
C ALA A 110 -7.81 -8.33 -16.22
N ASP A 111 -8.21 -7.07 -16.28
CA ASP A 111 -7.42 -6.00 -16.91
C ASP A 111 -6.70 -5.17 -15.83
N PHE A 112 -5.46 -5.56 -15.51
CA PHE A 112 -4.59 -4.87 -14.58
C PHE A 112 -3.14 -4.87 -15.05
N LYS A 113 -2.41 -3.83 -14.62
CA LYS A 113 -0.99 -3.64 -14.89
C LYS A 113 -0.16 -4.41 -13.85
N ILE A 114 0.90 -5.07 -14.29
CA ILE A 114 1.91 -5.63 -13.39
C ILE A 114 3.17 -4.79 -13.57
N THR A 115 3.74 -4.33 -12.46
CA THR A 115 4.99 -3.56 -12.43
C THR A 115 5.93 -4.17 -11.41
N PHE A 116 7.22 -4.03 -11.65
CA PHE A 116 8.24 -4.58 -10.78
C PHE A 116 9.12 -3.49 -10.18
N TYR A 117 9.48 -3.65 -8.92
CA TYR A 117 10.52 -2.83 -8.28
C TYR A 117 11.71 -3.69 -7.86
N PRO A 118 12.95 -3.19 -7.98
CA PRO A 118 14.13 -3.95 -7.61
C PRO A 118 14.14 -4.25 -6.11
N ARG A 119 14.48 -5.49 -5.74
CA ARG A 119 14.63 -5.91 -4.34
C ARG A 119 15.77 -6.92 -4.17
N LYS A 120 16.47 -6.87 -3.03
CA LYS A 120 17.49 -7.86 -2.62
C LYS A 120 17.01 -8.67 -1.43
N PHE A 121 17.13 -9.99 -1.51
CA PHE A 121 16.81 -10.87 -0.39
C PHE A 121 17.98 -10.92 0.62
N SER A 122 17.71 -10.66 1.89
CA SER A 122 18.73 -10.78 2.94
C SER A 122 18.59 -12.11 3.70
N LYS A 123 19.61 -12.96 3.59
CA LYS A 123 19.65 -14.27 4.30
C LYS A 123 19.66 -14.10 5.82
N GLU A 124 20.33 -13.07 6.35
CA GLU A 124 20.45 -12.83 7.79
C GLU A 124 19.13 -12.41 8.43
N ARG A 125 18.32 -11.68 7.67
CA ARG A 125 17.08 -11.07 8.16
C ARG A 125 15.83 -11.91 7.82
N GLN A 126 15.98 -12.93 6.97
CA GLN A 126 14.87 -13.72 6.38
C GLN A 126 13.75 -12.87 5.76
N HIS A 127 14.02 -11.59 5.52
CA HIS A 127 13.14 -10.63 4.88
C HIS A 127 13.95 -9.74 3.95
N ILE A 128 13.23 -8.93 3.18
CA ILE A 128 13.76 -8.27 2.00
C ILE A 128 13.94 -6.78 2.32
N THR A 129 15.10 -6.17 2.06
CA THR A 129 15.39 -4.78 2.47
C THR A 129 16.17 -4.02 1.40
N GLU A 130 15.66 -2.85 0.96
CA GLU A 130 16.40 -1.60 0.64
C GLU A 130 15.48 -0.59 -0.09
N GLY A 131 15.32 0.63 0.46
CA GLY A 131 14.65 1.78 -0.17
C GLY A 131 13.15 1.96 0.13
N ASP A 132 12.63 3.19 0.00
CA ASP A 132 11.19 3.47 0.07
C ASP A 132 10.50 2.86 -1.14
N THR A 133 9.61 1.88 -0.92
CA THR A 133 8.92 1.19 -2.02
C THR A 133 7.97 2.13 -2.77
N LEU A 134 7.47 3.19 -2.12
CA LEU A 134 6.52 4.11 -2.74
C LEU A 134 7.16 4.99 -3.82
N GLN A 135 8.49 5.15 -3.84
CA GLN A 135 9.20 5.89 -4.89
C GLN A 135 8.99 5.29 -6.30
N PHE A 136 8.61 4.02 -6.38
CA PHE A 136 8.35 3.31 -7.63
C PHE A 136 6.93 3.52 -8.14
N ILE A 137 6.06 4.16 -7.36
CA ILE A 137 4.72 4.58 -7.77
C ILE A 137 4.84 5.97 -8.38
N SER A 138 4.52 6.10 -9.66
CA SER A 138 4.52 7.43 -10.29
C SER A 138 3.44 8.31 -9.67
N SER A 139 3.66 9.64 -9.61
CA SER A 139 2.68 10.59 -9.06
C SER A 139 1.32 10.54 -9.75
N LYS A 140 1.27 10.09 -11.01
CA LYS A 140 0.03 9.87 -11.79
C LYS A 140 -0.75 8.61 -11.38
N GLU A 141 -0.08 7.67 -10.73
CA GLU A 141 -0.61 6.37 -10.28
C GLU A 141 -0.73 6.32 -8.74
N ALA A 142 -0.31 7.38 -8.05
CA ALA A 142 -0.30 7.53 -6.59
C ALA A 142 -1.63 8.06 -6.03
N ASP A 143 -2.75 7.51 -6.50
CA ASP A 143 -4.09 7.92 -6.07
C ASP A 143 -4.54 7.15 -4.81
N ILE A 144 -4.53 5.82 -4.88
CA ILE A 144 -4.78 4.95 -3.72
C ILE A 144 -3.72 3.85 -3.70
N ALA A 145 -3.02 3.68 -2.58
CA ALA A 145 -2.08 2.59 -2.36
C ALA A 145 -2.63 1.59 -1.33
N ILE A 146 -2.61 0.30 -1.67
CA ILE A 146 -2.88 -0.81 -0.76
C ILE A 146 -1.55 -1.49 -0.46
N LEU A 147 -1.10 -1.41 0.79
CA LEU A 147 0.17 -1.96 1.24
C LEU A 147 -0.06 -3.32 1.90
N GLU A 148 0.50 -4.38 1.31
CA GLU A 148 0.44 -5.74 1.85
C GLU A 148 1.76 -6.02 2.58
N GLU A 149 1.66 -6.31 3.89
CA GLU A 149 2.78 -6.31 4.85
C GLU A 149 3.54 -4.96 4.87
N PRO A 150 2.85 -3.84 5.20
CA PRO A 150 3.44 -2.50 5.23
C PRO A 150 4.70 -2.39 6.10
N GLU A 151 4.79 -3.16 7.18
CA GLU A 151 5.94 -3.29 8.08
C GLU A 151 7.22 -3.76 7.36
N HIS A 152 7.09 -4.32 6.16
CA HIS A 152 8.20 -4.78 5.32
C HIS A 152 8.42 -3.90 4.08
N LEU A 153 7.64 -2.83 3.88
CA LEU A 153 7.71 -1.99 2.67
C LEU A 153 8.55 -0.72 2.81
N ASN A 154 9.04 -0.41 4.01
CA ASN A 154 9.92 0.73 4.28
C ASN A 154 9.37 2.10 3.79
N TRP A 155 8.08 2.36 4.01
CA TRP A 155 7.33 3.48 3.40
C TRP A 155 7.46 4.82 4.17
N TYR A 156 8.68 5.33 4.33
CA TYR A 156 9.00 6.38 5.32
C TYR A 156 8.89 7.85 4.84
N HIS A 157 8.67 8.16 3.55
CA HIS A 157 9.01 9.50 3.01
C HIS A 157 7.93 10.25 2.22
N HIS A 158 6.65 9.89 2.33
CA HIS A 158 5.58 10.63 1.64
C HIS A 158 4.56 11.19 2.63
N GLU A 159 4.09 12.42 2.38
CA GLU A 159 2.96 13.08 3.07
C GLU A 159 1.65 12.34 2.73
N THR A 160 1.54 11.08 3.13
CA THR A 160 0.39 10.23 2.79
C THR A 160 -0.67 10.26 3.88
N VAL A 161 -1.91 10.01 3.47
CA VAL A 161 -3.00 9.72 4.40
C VAL A 161 -3.14 8.21 4.50
N PHE A 162 -2.82 7.65 5.67
CA PHE A 162 -3.06 6.25 5.98
C PHE A 162 -4.47 6.07 6.54
N ILE A 163 -5.29 5.27 5.86
CA ILE A 163 -6.66 4.99 6.30
C ILE A 163 -6.72 3.57 6.86
N ASN A 164 -7.06 3.45 8.14
CA ASN A 164 -7.43 2.17 8.75
C ASN A 164 -8.96 2.11 8.90
N PRO A 165 -9.67 1.38 8.02
CA PRO A 165 -11.11 1.31 8.10
C PRO A 165 -11.64 0.30 9.12
N SER A 166 -10.75 -0.44 9.79
CA SER A 166 -11.14 -1.49 10.71
C SER A 166 -11.78 -0.93 11.98
N VAL A 167 -12.90 -1.55 12.37
CA VAL A 167 -13.58 -1.31 13.66
C VAL A 167 -13.30 -2.42 14.67
N SER A 168 -12.58 -3.47 14.26
CA SER A 168 -12.27 -4.64 15.09
C SER A 168 -10.79 -4.73 15.47
N ASP A 169 -9.91 -4.01 14.78
CA ASP A 169 -8.49 -4.00 15.11
C ASP A 169 -8.23 -3.07 16.30
N ILE A 170 -7.79 -3.68 17.40
CA ILE A 170 -7.38 -2.98 18.61
C ILE A 170 -5.89 -2.67 18.47
N LEU A 171 -5.50 -1.39 18.57
CA LEU A 171 -4.10 -0.98 18.58
C LEU A 171 -3.27 -1.54 17.41
N CYS A 172 -3.80 -1.42 16.20
CA CYS A 172 -3.11 -1.88 14.99
C CYS A 172 -1.69 -1.28 14.92
N THR A 173 -0.67 -2.15 14.87
CA THR A 173 0.75 -1.75 14.82
C THR A 173 1.04 -0.83 13.64
N THR A 174 0.44 -1.10 12.49
CA THR A 174 0.55 -0.27 11.29
C THR A 174 0.01 1.16 11.51
N THR A 175 -1.00 1.33 12.36
CA THR A 175 -1.55 2.67 12.71
C THR A 175 -0.52 3.45 13.53
N VAL A 176 0.13 2.80 14.50
CA VAL A 176 1.22 3.40 15.30
C VAL A 176 2.40 3.76 14.41
N GLU A 177 2.82 2.86 13.52
CA GLU A 177 3.92 3.08 12.59
C GLU A 177 3.63 4.28 11.69
N ALA A 178 2.44 4.33 11.08
CA ALA A 178 2.01 5.44 10.23
C ALA A 178 2.12 6.78 10.95
N LEU A 179 1.63 6.86 12.19
CA LEU A 179 1.74 8.05 13.04
C LEU A 179 3.20 8.41 13.35
N ALA A 180 4.02 7.42 13.70
CA ALA A 180 5.45 7.61 14.02
C ALA A 180 6.26 8.11 12.82
N MET A 181 5.83 7.77 11.61
CA MET A 181 6.42 8.23 10.35
C MET A 181 5.91 9.61 9.90
N GLY A 182 5.01 10.24 10.67
CA GLY A 182 4.50 11.58 10.37
C GLY A 182 3.35 11.62 9.34
N ASN A 183 2.78 10.48 8.97
CA ASN A 183 1.63 10.43 8.07
C ASN A 183 0.36 10.92 8.78
N PHE A 184 -0.58 11.49 8.02
CA PHE A 184 -1.93 11.68 8.54
C PHE A 184 -2.62 10.33 8.62
N VAL A 185 -3.23 10.03 9.77
CA VAL A 185 -3.92 8.76 10.00
C VAL A 185 -5.40 9.02 10.17
N VAL A 186 -6.22 8.32 9.39
CA VAL A 186 -7.68 8.37 9.47
C VAL A 186 -8.21 6.99 9.87
N CYS A 187 -8.85 6.91 11.03
CA CYS A 187 -9.39 5.66 11.56
C CYS A 187 -10.91 5.72 11.79
N ALA A 188 -11.56 4.57 11.87
CA ALA A 188 -12.95 4.53 12.32
C ALA A 188 -13.04 5.06 13.77
N ASP A 189 -14.06 5.86 14.06
CA ASP A 189 -14.37 6.35 15.40
C ASP A 189 -14.83 5.18 16.28
N HIS A 190 -13.89 4.61 17.02
CA HIS A 190 -14.10 3.42 17.83
C HIS A 190 -13.29 3.51 19.13
N PRO A 191 -13.81 3.05 20.29
CA PRO A 191 -13.12 3.15 21.58
C PRO A 191 -11.71 2.53 21.59
N SER A 192 -11.48 1.48 20.81
CA SER A 192 -10.15 0.84 20.70
C SER A 192 -9.07 1.75 20.12
N ASN A 193 -9.46 2.85 19.46
CA ASN A 193 -8.55 3.80 18.85
C ASN A 193 -8.40 5.10 19.67
N GLU A 194 -9.06 5.21 20.84
CA GLU A 194 -9.04 6.43 21.67
C GLU A 194 -7.62 6.90 22.02
N PHE A 195 -6.71 5.95 22.25
CA PHE A 195 -5.29 6.21 22.50
C PHE A 195 -4.64 7.09 21.42
N PHE A 196 -5.03 6.94 20.15
CA PHE A 196 -4.44 7.66 19.03
C PHE A 196 -4.92 9.11 18.93
N ARG A 197 -5.99 9.51 19.61
CA ARG A 197 -6.50 10.89 19.61
C ARG A 197 -5.52 11.90 20.23
N ALA A 198 -4.52 11.43 20.96
CA ALA A 198 -3.47 12.27 21.52
C ALA A 198 -2.45 12.76 20.47
N PHE A 199 -2.44 12.18 19.25
CA PHE A 199 -1.48 12.52 18.21
C PHE A 199 -2.06 13.62 17.29
N PRO A 200 -1.28 14.67 16.93
CA PRO A 200 -1.77 15.81 16.15
C PRO A 200 -2.09 15.47 14.69
N ASN A 201 -1.55 14.36 14.18
CA ASN A 201 -1.73 13.84 12.83
C ASN A 201 -2.76 12.69 12.77
N TYR A 202 -3.70 12.63 13.72
CA TYR A 202 -4.73 11.59 13.82
C TYR A 202 -6.14 12.17 13.68
N LEU A 203 -6.95 11.55 12.83
CA LEU A 203 -8.34 11.91 12.56
C LEU A 203 -9.24 10.66 12.66
N THR A 204 -10.51 10.88 12.99
CA THR A 204 -11.52 9.81 13.03
C THR A 204 -12.68 10.08 12.11
N TYR A 205 -13.30 9.03 11.56
CA TYR A 205 -14.54 9.12 10.80
C TYR A 205 -15.62 8.20 11.40
N LYS A 206 -16.89 8.63 11.36
CA LYS A 206 -18.03 7.84 11.90
C LYS A 206 -18.73 7.04 10.82
N THR A 207 -18.87 7.62 9.63
CA THR A 207 -19.45 6.95 8.45
C THR A 207 -18.52 7.10 7.25
N SER A 208 -18.67 6.23 6.25
CA SER A 208 -17.90 6.34 5.00
C SER A 208 -18.11 7.68 4.26
N LYS A 209 -19.19 8.41 4.57
CA LYS A 209 -19.47 9.76 4.05
C LYS A 209 -18.71 10.87 4.77
N ASP A 210 -18.21 10.59 5.98
CA ASP A 210 -17.44 11.53 6.80
C ASP A 210 -15.94 11.41 6.52
N CYS A 211 -15.51 10.28 5.96
CA CYS A 211 -14.14 10.04 5.51
C CYS A 211 -13.83 10.99 4.33
N GLY A 212 -13.24 12.16 4.64
CA GLY A 212 -12.96 13.24 3.69
C GLY A 212 -13.45 14.63 4.12
N LYS A 213 -14.12 14.75 5.28
CA LYS A 213 -14.49 16.03 5.89
C LYS A 213 -13.69 16.20 7.18
N SER A 214 -12.71 17.09 7.20
CA SER A 214 -12.14 17.57 8.46
C SER A 214 -13.13 18.56 9.10
N GLU A 215 -13.38 18.41 10.40
CA GLU A 215 -14.05 19.44 11.18
C GLU A 215 -13.13 20.67 11.21
N SER A 216 -13.69 21.79 10.74
CA SER A 216 -13.10 23.14 10.68
C SER A 216 -12.83 23.72 12.06
#